data_AF-A0A6V7KV58-F1
#
_entry.id   AF-A0A6V7KV58-F1
#
_cell.length_a   1.000
_cell.length_b   1.000
_cell.length_c   1.000
_cell.angle_alpha   90.00
_cell.angle_beta   90.00
_cell.angle_gamma   90.00
#
_symmetry.space_group_name_H-M   'P 1'
#
loop_
_entity.id
_entity.type
_entity.pdbx_description
1 polymer ?
#
loop_
_entity_poly.entity_id
_entity_poly.type
_entity_poly.pdbx_seq_one_letter_code
_entity_poly.pdbx_strand_id
1 'polypeptide(L)' 'TNVTINAVNPGLVRGTKHMRSSPINRAHLLKLIMQPWMWLLMKNPAQGAQTTIYAAVAKSMSKKSGKYL' A
#
# COMPACT_ATOMS: atom_id res chain seq x y z
N THR A 1 -12.19 -6.57 25.89
CA THR A 1 -12.97 -5.86 24.85
C THR A 1 -12.92 -6.66 23.56
N ASN A 2 -14.00 -6.66 22.75
CA ASN A 2 -14.06 -7.40 21.47
C ASN A 2 -13.52 -6.57 20.30
N VAL A 3 -12.37 -5.91 20.50
CA VAL A 3 -11.76 -5.04 19.49
C VAL A 3 -10.40 -5.61 19.11
N THR A 4 -10.14 -5.71 17.80
CA THR A 4 -8.82 -6.06 17.26
C THR A 4 -8.12 -4.82 16.74
N ILE A 5 -6.82 -4.72 16.98
CA ILE A 5 -5.99 -3.61 16.52
C ILE A 5 -4.78 -4.24 15.82
N ASN A 6 -4.59 -3.93 14.55
CA ASN A 6 -3.47 -4.45 13.76
C ASN A 6 -2.84 -3.32 12.93
N ALA A 7 -1.53 -3.39 12.72
CA ALA A 7 -0.82 -2.52 11.80
C ALA A 7 -0.84 -3.17 10.39
N VAL A 8 -1.08 -2.36 9.36
CA VAL A 8 -1.20 -2.83 7.97
C VAL A 8 -0.18 -2.15 7.07
N ASN A 9 0.44 -2.92 6.19
CA ASN A 9 1.36 -2.48 5.16
C ASN A 9 0.75 -2.78 3.78
N PRO A 10 0.35 -1.75 3.01
CA PRO A 10 -0.20 -1.96 1.67
C PRO A 10 0.87 -2.40 0.65
N GLY A 11 2.16 -2.33 1.02
CA GLY A 11 3.31 -2.51 0.15
C GLY A 11 3.61 -1.25 -0.67
N LEU A 12 4.37 -1.43 -1.76
CA LEU A 12 4.65 -0.35 -2.70
C LEU A 12 3.46 -0.14 -3.62
N VAL A 13 2.75 0.98 -3.46
CA VAL A 13 1.52 1.29 -4.21
C VAL A 13 1.69 2.56 -5.03
N ARG A 14 1.65 2.46 -6.35
CA ARG A 14 1.71 3.64 -7.24
C ARG A 14 0.39 4.40 -7.26
N GLY A 15 0.46 5.68 -7.61
CA GLY A 15 -0.75 6.50 -7.87
C GLY A 15 -1.45 7.06 -6.63
N THR A 16 -0.89 6.92 -5.43
CA THR A 16 -1.48 7.45 -4.18
C THR A 16 -0.92 8.80 -3.74
N LYS A 17 -0.08 9.45 -4.57
CA LYS A 17 0.55 10.76 -4.29
C LYS A 17 1.46 10.83 -3.04
N HIS A 18 1.78 9.69 -2.41
CA HIS A 18 2.72 9.62 -1.28
C HIS A 18 4.16 10.02 -1.67
N MET A 19 4.60 9.69 -2.88
CA MET A 19 5.92 10.08 -3.41
C MET A 19 5.96 11.48 -4.05
N ARG A 20 4.96 12.34 -3.83
CA ARG A 20 4.87 13.64 -4.55
C ARG A 20 6.07 14.54 -4.34
N SER A 21 6.73 14.46 -3.18
CA SER A 21 7.90 15.25 -2.80
C SER A 21 9.23 14.58 -3.17
N SER A 22 9.22 13.35 -3.71
CA SER A 22 10.43 12.59 -4.00
C SER A 22 11.20 13.19 -5.19
N PRO A 23 12.53 12.99 -5.26
CA PRO A 23 13.34 13.44 -6.40
C PRO A 23 12.84 12.90 -7.74
N ILE A 24 12.32 11.66 -7.74
CA ILE A 24 11.73 11.00 -8.92
C ILE A 24 10.57 11.82 -9.49
N ASN A 25 9.73 12.41 -8.65
CA ASN A 25 8.59 13.18 -9.12
C ASN A 25 8.94 14.64 -9.50
N ARG A 26 10.09 15.16 -9.04
CA ARG A 26 10.59 16.51 -9.38
C ARG A 26 11.30 16.55 -10.74
N ALA A 27 12.01 15.49 -11.11
CA ALA A 27 12.74 15.41 -12.37
C ALA A 27 11.89 14.74 -13.47
N HIS A 28 11.46 15.49 -14.48
CA HIS A 28 10.57 15.01 -15.55
C HIS A 28 11.13 13.82 -16.34
N LEU A 29 12.42 13.87 -16.71
CA LEU A 29 13.07 12.78 -17.43
C LEU A 29 13.17 11.51 -16.58
N LEU A 30 13.57 11.65 -15.31
CA LEU A 30 13.64 10.54 -14.36
C LEU A 30 12.27 9.92 -14.13
N LYS A 31 11.23 10.75 -14.00
CA LYS A 31 9.84 10.30 -13.87
C LYS A 31 9.41 9.45 -15.07
N LEU A 32 9.72 9.89 -16.29
CA LEU A 32 9.38 9.17 -17.52
C LEU A 32 10.08 7.80 -17.59
N ILE A 33 11.39 7.77 -17.32
CA ILE A 33 12.19 6.54 -17.31
C ILE A 33 11.69 5.56 -16.22
N MET A 34 11.27 6.08 -15.06
CA MET A 34 10.80 5.26 -13.93
C MET A 34 9.37 4.75 -14.08
N GLN A 35 8.54 5.34 -14.94
CA GLN A 35 7.13 4.93 -15.10
C GLN A 35 6.92 3.45 -15.44
N PRO A 36 7.59 2.83 -16.43
CA PRO A 36 7.38 1.41 -16.74
C PRO A 36 7.76 0.51 -15.56
N TRP A 37 8.85 0.82 -14.85
CA TRP A 37 9.29 0.09 -13.66
C TRP A 37 8.30 0.20 -12.51
N MET A 38 7.79 1.41 -12.25
CA MET A 38 6.74 1.63 -11.27
C MET A 38 5.46 0.86 -11.62
N TRP A 39 5.09 0.83 -12.90
CA TRP A 39 3.90 0.09 -13.35
C TRP A 39 4.05 -1.42 -13.18
N LEU A 40 5.23 -1.98 -13.49
CA LEU A 40 5.52 -3.41 -13.39
C LEU A 40 5.70 -3.90 -11.94
N LEU A 41 6.39 -3.11 -11.10
CA LEU A 41 6.82 -3.56 -9.76
C LEU A 41 5.90 -3.08 -8.63
N MET A 42 5.12 -2.01 -8.83
CA MET A 42 4.25 -1.46 -7.78
C MET A 42 2.79 -1.84 -8.01
N LYS A 43 2.10 -2.10 -6.90
CA LYS A 43 0.66 -2.35 -6.88
C LYS A 43 -0.12 -1.11 -7.32
N ASN A 44 -1.27 -1.31 -7.95
CA ASN A 44 -2.26 -0.25 -8.11
C ASN A 44 -3.01 0.01 -6.77
N PRO A 45 -3.76 1.14 -6.65
CA PRO A 45 -4.46 1.47 -5.41
C PRO A 45 -5.43 0.40 -4.90
N ALA A 46 -6.17 -0.27 -5.79
CA ALA A 46 -7.12 -1.31 -5.41
C ALA A 46 -6.39 -2.54 -4.83
N GLN A 47 -5.27 -2.95 -5.42
CA GLN A 47 -4.42 -4.03 -4.92
C GLN A 47 -3.77 -3.68 -3.57
N GLY A 48 -3.35 -2.43 -3.38
CA GLY A 48 -2.78 -1.96 -2.10
C GLY A 48 -3.78 -1.96 -0.95
N ALA A 49 -5.05 -1.64 -1.23
CA ALA A 49 -6.11 -1.58 -0.22
C ALA A 49 -6.55 -2.96 0.31
N GLN A 50 -6.25 -4.04 -0.42
CA GLN A 50 -6.71 -5.39 -0.06
C GLN A 50 -6.24 -5.83 1.33
N THR A 51 -5.02 -5.49 1.75
CA THR A 51 -4.52 -5.84 3.09
C THR A 51 -5.36 -5.20 4.19
N THR A 52 -5.74 -3.93 4.04
CA THR A 52 -6.60 -3.21 5.00
C THR A 52 -8.01 -3.80 5.01
N ILE A 53 -8.57 -4.10 3.84
CA ILE A 53 -9.90 -4.72 3.74
C ILE A 53 -9.89 -6.09 4.42
N TYR A 54 -8.89 -6.93 4.14
CA TYR A 54 -8.72 -8.23 4.77
C TYR A 54 -8.64 -8.12 6.30
N ALA A 55 -7.84 -7.19 6.83
CA ALA A 55 -7.75 -6.96 8.27
C ALA A 55 -9.08 -6.54 8.90
N ALA A 56 -9.92 -5.81 8.16
CA ALA A 56 -11.20 -5.30 8.64
C ALA A 56 -12.35 -6.32 8.58
N VAL A 57 -12.42 -7.15 7.53
CA VAL A 57 -13.61 -7.98 7.26
C VAL A 57 -13.38 -9.48 7.36
N ALA A 58 -12.14 -9.97 7.33
CA ALA A 58 -11.88 -11.40 7.29
C ALA A 58 -12.21 -12.06 8.64
N LYS A 59 -13.07 -13.09 8.63
CA LYS A 59 -13.42 -13.86 9.83
C LYS A 59 -12.19 -14.47 10.52
N SER A 60 -11.16 -14.81 9.74
CA SER A 60 -9.85 -15.31 10.23
C SER A 60 -9.10 -14.30 11.12
N MET A 61 -9.43 -13.01 11.04
CA MET A 61 -8.81 -11.93 11.80
C MET A 61 -9.53 -11.60 13.12
N SER A 62 -10.73 -12.14 13.33
CA SER A 62 -11.57 -11.86 14.51
C SER A 62 -10.89 -12.10 15.87
N LYS A 63 -9.95 -13.06 15.94
CA LYS A 63 -9.19 -13.39 17.15
C LYS A 63 -7.71 -12.96 17.08
N LYS A 64 -7.30 -12.24 16.03
CA LYS A 64 -5.92 -11.81 15.81
C LYS A 64 -5.81 -10.31 16.03
N SER A 65 -5.14 -9.93 17.12
CA SER A 65 -4.85 -8.55 17.50
C SER A 65 -3.34 -8.38 17.75
N GLY A 66 -2.85 -7.15 17.62
CA GLY A 66 -1.45 -6.78 17.80
C GLY A 66 -0.51 -7.29 16.71
N LYS A 67 -1.01 -7.57 15.50
CA LYS A 67 -0.21 -8.11 14.38
C LYS A 67 0.18 -7.01 13.38
N TYR A 68 1.29 -7.26 12.68
CA TYR A 68 1.70 -6.52 11.49
C TYR A 68 1.36 -7.35 10.25
N LEU A 69 0.60 -6.76 9.34
CA LEU A 69 -0.02 -7.41 8.18
C LEU A 69 0.44 -6.76 6.88
#